data_AF-A0A9D5TB58-F1
#
_entry.id   AF-A0A9D5TB58-F1
#
_cell.length_a   1.000
_cell.length_b   1.000
_cell.length_c   1.000
_cell.angle_alpha   90.00
_cell.angle_beta   90.00
_cell.angle_gamma   90.00
#
_symmetry.space_group_name_H-M   'P 1'
#
loop_
_entity.id
_entity.type
_entity.pdbx_description
1 polymer ?
#
loop_
_entity_poly.entity_id
_entity_poly.type
_entity_poly.pdbx_seq_one_letter_code
_entity_poly.pdbx_strand_id
1 'polypeptide(L)'
;MILCSQGGVCMNLVQEYLSLATKVVSFEAYENKKAVNAYNRQVTRMRKIAIEIEQSFPDLKDEFCKLLCHENRKICLWAAHHILEVMNYDQISRKTALQEIRYHAMTDKSANGLGNEMWLEDWYKKHPMDRSL
;
A
#
# COMPACT_ATOMS: atom_id res chain seq x y z
N MET A 1 3.71 -20.40 3.38
CA MET A 1 5.12 -20.88 3.43
C MET A 1 5.91 -19.91 4.31
N ILE A 2 6.63 -20.42 5.30
CA ILE A 2 7.28 -19.68 6.39
C ILE A 2 8.77 -19.59 6.06
N LEU A 3 9.33 -18.40 5.87
CA LEU A 3 10.78 -18.20 5.73
C LEU A 3 11.38 -18.04 7.13
N CYS A 4 12.06 -19.09 7.61
CA CYS A 4 12.71 -19.09 8.93
C CYS A 4 14.13 -18.51 8.84
N SER A 5 14.39 -17.37 9.49
CA SER A 5 15.73 -17.03 9.98
C SER A 5 15.92 -17.61 11.38
N GLN A 6 17.08 -18.22 11.64
CA GLN A 6 17.38 -18.83 12.94
C GLN A 6 17.19 -17.82 14.10
N GLY A 7 16.27 -18.14 15.03
CA GLY A 7 16.17 -17.50 16.35
C GLY A 7 15.05 -16.47 16.59
N GLY A 8 14.14 -16.19 15.65
CA GLY A 8 13.09 -15.19 15.87
C GLY A 8 11.85 -15.42 15.01
N VAL A 9 10.69 -15.08 15.58
CA VAL A 9 9.32 -15.15 15.03
C VAL A 9 9.29 -15.19 13.50
N CYS A 10 8.73 -16.27 12.93
CA CYS A 10 8.49 -16.28 11.49
C CYS A 10 7.47 -15.19 11.15
N MET A 11 7.93 -14.19 10.41
CA MET A 11 7.07 -13.13 9.89
C MET A 11 6.58 -13.55 8.52
N ASN A 12 5.26 -13.66 8.34
CA ASN A 12 4.70 -13.80 6.99
C ASN A 12 4.87 -12.47 6.24
N LEU A 13 4.75 -12.49 4.91
CA LEU A 13 4.94 -11.30 4.08
C LEU A 13 3.99 -10.15 4.44
N VAL A 14 2.76 -10.45 4.88
CA VAL A 14 1.79 -9.43 5.29
C VAL A 14 2.25 -8.70 6.56
N GLN A 15 2.81 -9.43 7.52
CA GLN A 15 3.39 -8.86 8.73
C GLN A 15 4.64 -8.03 8.43
N GLU A 16 5.50 -8.47 7.48
CA GLU A 16 6.61 -7.66 6.97
C GLU A 16 6.13 -6.36 6.36
N TYR A 17 5.13 -6.44 5.49
CA TYR A 17 4.51 -5.27 4.89
C TYR A 17 3.98 -4.30 5.96
N LEU A 18 3.22 -4.80 6.93
CA LEU A 18 2.62 -3.98 7.98
C LEU A 18 3.69 -3.30 8.85
N SER A 19 4.77 -4.00 9.18
CA SER A 19 5.90 -3.43 9.91
C SER A 19 6.56 -2.27 9.14
N LEU A 20 6.77 -2.45 7.82
CA LEU A 20 7.33 -1.41 6.96
C LEU A 20 6.36 -0.23 6.79
N ALA A 21 5.08 -0.51 6.57
CA ALA A 21 4.05 0.52 6.43
C ALA A 21 3.97 1.38 7.70
N THR A 22 3.99 0.76 8.88
CA THR A 22 4.00 1.46 10.17
C THR A 22 5.17 2.44 10.28
N LYS A 23 6.38 2.01 9.89
CA LYS A 23 7.57 2.86 9.89
C LYS A 23 7.49 3.99 8.87
N VAL A 24 6.94 3.72 7.69
CA VAL A 24 6.76 4.69 6.61
C VAL A 24 5.75 5.77 7.01
N VAL A 25 4.64 5.42 7.68
CA VAL A 25 3.62 6.39 8.07
C VAL A 25 4.00 7.19 9.32
N SER A 26 4.86 6.65 10.17
CA SER A 26 5.46 7.38 11.32
C SER A 26 6.65 8.24 10.91
N PHE A 27 7.05 8.20 9.64
CA PHE A 27 8.22 8.91 9.16
C PHE A 27 7.88 10.37 8.87
N GLU A 28 8.33 11.25 9.75
CA GLU A 28 8.42 12.68 9.48
C GLU A 28 9.80 12.93 8.87
N ALA A 29 9.95 12.95 7.54
CA ALA A 29 11.21 13.49 7.02
C ALA A 29 11.13 14.13 5.65
N TYR A 30 11.58 15.38 5.65
CA TYR A 30 12.21 16.04 4.51
C TYR A 30 13.61 16.56 4.87
N GLU A 31 14.21 16.15 6.00
CA GLU A 31 15.36 16.86 6.57
C GLU A 31 16.74 16.41 6.06
N ASN A 32 16.94 15.15 5.63
CA ASN A 32 18.23 14.74 5.03
C ASN A 32 18.17 13.54 4.06
N LYS A 33 19.14 13.47 3.14
CA LYS A 33 19.25 12.46 2.06
C LYS A 33 19.30 11.01 2.55
N LYS A 34 19.94 10.74 3.69
CA LYS A 34 20.04 9.37 4.25
C LYS A 34 18.67 8.88 4.69
N ALA A 35 17.89 9.75 5.31
CA ALA A 35 16.53 9.47 5.75
C ALA A 35 15.63 9.17 4.55
N VAL A 36 15.67 10.01 3.50
CA VAL A 36 14.93 9.79 2.24
C VAL A 36 15.28 8.45 1.58
N ASN A 37 16.57 8.09 1.53
CA ASN A 37 16.99 6.79 1.00
C ASN A 37 16.46 5.60 1.82
N ALA A 38 16.42 5.72 3.15
CA ALA A 38 15.86 4.69 4.01
C ALA A 38 14.35 4.54 3.80
N TYR A 39 13.63 5.65 3.66
CA TYR A 39 12.21 5.68 3.32
C TYR A 39 11.95 5.00 1.96
N ASN A 40 12.66 5.39 0.91
CA ASN A 40 12.49 4.83 -0.44
C ASN A 40 12.75 3.32 -0.48
N ARG A 41 13.73 2.82 0.28
CA ARG A 41 13.99 1.38 0.40
C ARG A 41 12.81 0.64 1.03
N GLN A 42 12.18 1.21 2.05
CA GLN A 42 11.02 0.61 2.71
C GLN A 42 9.81 0.57 1.76
N VAL A 43 9.48 1.69 1.11
CA VAL A 43 8.40 1.75 0.11
C VAL A 43 8.64 0.77 -1.04
N THR A 44 9.89 0.69 -1.53
CA THR A 44 10.27 -0.28 -2.57
C THR A 44 10.05 -1.72 -2.11
N ARG A 45 10.41 -2.06 -0.85
CA ARG A 45 10.18 -3.41 -0.31
C ARG A 45 8.69 -3.69 -0.14
N MET A 46 7.89 -2.73 0.33
CA MET A 46 6.43 -2.88 0.43
C MET A 46 5.80 -3.25 -0.91
N ARG A 47 6.18 -2.57 -2.00
CA ARG A 47 5.70 -2.90 -3.35
C ARG A 47 6.13 -4.30 -3.79
N LYS A 48 7.39 -4.69 -3.53
CA LYS A 48 7.89 -6.04 -3.84
C LYS A 48 7.12 -7.13 -3.09
N ILE A 49 6.79 -6.89 -1.83
CA ILE A 49 5.97 -7.82 -1.04
C ILE A 49 4.59 -8.02 -1.69
N ALA A 50 3.92 -6.95 -2.11
CA ALA A 50 2.62 -7.07 -2.79
C ALA A 50 2.71 -7.89 -4.10
N ILE A 51 3.78 -7.68 -4.88
CA ILE A 51 4.08 -8.48 -6.08
C ILE A 51 4.35 -9.96 -5.71
N GLU A 52 5.15 -10.22 -4.68
CA GLU A 52 5.47 -11.57 -4.21
C GLU A 52 4.21 -12.30 -3.74
N ILE A 53 3.32 -11.62 -3.01
CA ILE A 53 2.02 -12.17 -2.59
C ILE A 53 1.17 -12.53 -3.82
N GLU A 54 1.02 -11.61 -4.78
CA GLU A 54 0.24 -11.87 -6.00
C GLU A 54 0.76 -13.06 -6.79
N GLN A 55 2.09 -13.16 -6.96
CA GLN A 55 2.69 -14.13 -7.88
C GLN A 55 2.96 -15.50 -7.24
N SER A 56 3.29 -15.54 -5.95
CA SER A 56 3.85 -16.73 -5.30
C SER A 56 3.10 -17.17 -4.04
N PHE A 57 2.26 -16.30 -3.45
CA PHE A 57 1.56 -16.60 -2.20
C PHE A 57 0.09 -16.17 -2.24
N PRO A 58 -0.72 -16.73 -3.16
CA PRO A 58 -2.13 -16.34 -3.32
C PRO A 58 -2.95 -16.50 -2.03
N ASP A 59 -2.60 -17.47 -1.17
CA ASP A 59 -3.26 -17.69 0.13
C ASP A 59 -3.12 -16.49 1.09
N LEU A 60 -2.15 -15.60 0.87
CA LEU A 60 -1.94 -14.38 1.67
C LEU A 60 -2.74 -13.18 1.15
N LYS A 61 -3.41 -13.28 -0.01
CA LYS A 61 -4.10 -12.15 -0.63
C LYS A 61 -5.26 -11.64 0.21
N ASP A 62 -6.07 -12.54 0.76
CA ASP A 62 -7.19 -12.18 1.63
C ASP A 62 -6.71 -11.49 2.90
N GLU A 63 -5.61 -11.97 3.48
CA GLU A 63 -4.98 -11.35 4.65
C GLU A 63 -4.42 -9.96 4.30
N PHE A 64 -3.78 -9.81 3.14
CA PHE A 64 -3.30 -8.52 2.66
C PHE A 64 -4.44 -7.52 2.41
N CYS A 65 -5.57 -7.96 1.83
CA CYS A 65 -6.72 -7.09 1.57
C CYS A 65 -7.36 -6.56 2.86
N LYS A 66 -7.25 -7.29 3.99
CA LYS A 66 -7.69 -6.79 5.30
C LYS A 66 -6.96 -5.53 5.75
N LEU A 67 -5.79 -5.22 5.19
CA LEU A 67 -5.08 -3.97 5.46
C LEU A 67 -5.84 -2.73 4.99
N LEU A 68 -6.79 -2.87 4.06
CA LEU A 68 -7.72 -1.78 3.69
C LEU A 68 -8.59 -1.32 4.87
N CYS A 69 -8.79 -2.19 5.87
CA CYS A 69 -9.59 -1.93 7.07
C CYS A 69 -8.72 -1.62 8.30
N HIS A 70 -7.43 -1.28 8.11
CA HIS A 70 -6.54 -0.95 9.22
C HIS A 70 -6.97 0.36 9.92
N GLU A 71 -6.77 0.48 11.23
CA GLU A 71 -7.15 1.68 12.00
C GLU A 71 -6.41 2.95 11.55
N ASN A 72 -5.15 2.79 11.15
CA ASN A 72 -4.35 3.86 10.55
C ASN A 72 -4.63 3.97 9.05
N ARG A 73 -5.41 4.98 8.66
CA ARG A 73 -5.78 5.24 7.26
C ARG A 73 -4.62 5.50 6.30
N LYS A 74 -3.43 5.91 6.78
CA LYS A 74 -2.26 6.02 5.90
C LYS A 74 -1.72 4.64 5.52
N ILE A 75 -1.89 3.62 6.37
CA ILE A 75 -1.58 2.23 6.03
C ILE A 75 -2.60 1.72 5.00
N CYS A 76 -3.89 2.02 5.19
CA CYS A 76 -4.93 1.70 4.20
C CYS A 76 -4.59 2.30 2.83
N LEU A 77 -4.12 3.55 2.78
CA LEU A 77 -3.71 4.22 1.54
C LEU A 77 -2.59 3.48 0.81
N TRP A 78 -1.54 3.08 1.53
CA TRP A 78 -0.44 2.30 0.93
C TRP A 78 -0.90 0.94 0.43
N ALA A 79 -1.73 0.25 1.20
CA ALA A 79 -2.32 -1.01 0.78
C ALA A 79 -3.18 -0.82 -0.47
N ALA A 80 -4.01 0.22 -0.53
CA ALA A 80 -4.85 0.56 -1.66
C ALA A 80 -4.05 0.77 -2.95
N HIS A 81 -2.98 1.57 -2.90
CA HIS A 81 -2.09 1.76 -4.07
C HIS A 81 -1.50 0.44 -4.56
N HIS A 82 -0.95 -0.38 -3.67
CA HIS A 82 -0.33 -1.63 -4.10
C HIS A 82 -1.34 -2.69 -4.56
N ILE A 83 -2.53 -2.75 -3.94
CA ILE A 83 -3.63 -3.55 -4.45
C ILE A 83 -3.89 -3.12 -5.90
N LEU A 84 -4.17 -1.83 -6.12
CA LEU A 84 -4.53 -1.34 -7.45
C LEU A 84 -3.41 -1.53 -8.50
N GLU A 85 -2.17 -1.27 -8.15
CA GLU A 85 -1.05 -1.27 -9.11
C GLU A 85 -0.51 -2.65 -9.48
N VAL A 86 -0.53 -3.62 -8.55
CA VAL A 86 0.27 -4.86 -8.73
C VAL A 86 -0.46 -6.16 -8.38
N MET A 87 -1.72 -6.12 -7.97
CA MET A 87 -2.46 -7.33 -7.58
C MET A 87 -3.70 -7.56 -8.44
N ASN A 88 -4.23 -8.78 -8.44
CA ASN A 88 -5.57 -9.08 -8.92
C ASN A 88 -6.51 -9.22 -7.72
N TYR A 89 -7.67 -8.58 -7.73
CA TYR A 89 -8.58 -8.54 -6.58
C TYR A 89 -10.02 -8.38 -7.05
N ASP A 90 -10.96 -8.69 -6.16
CA ASP A 90 -12.38 -8.61 -6.43
C ASP A 90 -12.87 -7.15 -6.52
N GLN A 91 -14.09 -6.97 -7.02
CA GLN A 91 -14.66 -5.64 -7.25
C GLN A 91 -14.90 -4.85 -5.95
N ILE A 92 -15.19 -5.52 -4.83
CA ILE A 92 -15.38 -4.88 -3.52
C ILE A 92 -14.03 -4.32 -3.05
N SER A 93 -12.98 -5.14 -3.08
CA SER A 93 -11.62 -4.70 -2.73
C SER A 93 -11.13 -3.55 -3.62
N ARG A 94 -11.44 -3.60 -4.92
CA ARG A 94 -11.15 -2.51 -5.88
C ARG A 94 -11.81 -1.20 -5.46
N LYS A 95 -13.11 -1.27 -5.19
CA LYS A 95 -13.91 -0.11 -4.80
C LYS A 95 -13.39 0.49 -3.48
N THR A 96 -13.14 -0.35 -2.48
CA THR A 96 -12.60 0.09 -1.18
C THR A 96 -11.25 0.78 -1.34
N ALA A 97 -10.33 0.20 -2.14
CA ALA A 97 -9.03 0.82 -2.41
C ALA A 97 -9.17 2.21 -3.07
N LEU A 98 -10.03 2.34 -4.08
CA LEU A 98 -10.30 3.64 -4.73
C LEU A 98 -10.93 4.65 -3.77
N GLN A 99 -11.83 4.22 -2.90
CA GLN A 99 -12.45 5.09 -1.88
C GLN A 99 -11.42 5.63 -0.90
N GLU A 100 -10.48 4.81 -0.45
CA GLU A 100 -9.40 5.26 0.43
C GLU A 100 -8.49 6.28 -0.27
N ILE A 101 -8.06 6.04 -1.51
CA ILE A 101 -7.23 7.00 -2.26
C ILE A 101 -7.97 8.32 -2.48
N ARG A 102 -9.26 8.27 -2.86
CA ARG A 102 -10.11 9.47 -3.00
C ARG A 102 -10.22 10.24 -1.69
N TYR A 103 -10.42 9.55 -0.57
CA TYR A 103 -10.50 10.20 0.74
C TYR A 103 -9.22 11.00 1.02
N HIS A 104 -8.04 10.43 0.79
CA HIS A 104 -6.77 11.14 1.01
C HIS A 104 -6.56 12.28 0.01
N ALA A 105 -6.92 12.09 -1.27
CA ALA A 105 -6.87 13.16 -2.26
C ALA A 105 -7.75 14.38 -1.87
N MET A 106 -8.92 14.13 -1.26
CA MET A 106 -9.85 15.19 -0.88
C MET A 106 -9.54 15.84 0.47
N THR A 107 -8.93 15.11 1.41
CA THR A 107 -8.80 15.56 2.81
C THR A 107 -7.39 15.97 3.21
N ASP A 108 -6.35 15.44 2.56
CA ASP A 108 -4.96 15.84 2.81
C ASP A 108 -4.62 17.09 1.97
N LYS A 109 -4.38 18.22 2.63
CA LYS A 109 -4.04 19.49 1.96
C LYS A 109 -2.55 19.64 1.65
N SER A 110 -1.74 18.63 1.96
CA SER A 110 -0.30 18.63 1.68
C SER A 110 0.00 18.17 0.24
N ALA A 111 1.28 18.14 -0.11
CA ALA A 111 1.74 17.59 -1.39
C ALA A 111 1.33 16.11 -1.59
N ASN A 112 1.10 15.35 -0.51
CA ASN A 112 0.63 13.97 -0.62
C ASN A 112 -0.80 13.89 -1.15
N GLY A 113 -1.70 14.78 -0.72
CA GLY A 113 -3.07 14.82 -1.23
C GLY A 113 -3.12 15.15 -2.71
N LEU A 114 -2.36 16.18 -3.13
CA LEU A 114 -2.19 16.51 -4.55
C LEU A 114 -1.61 15.33 -5.35
N GLY A 115 -0.62 14.63 -4.80
CA GLY A 115 -0.06 13.43 -5.42
C GLY A 115 -1.11 12.32 -5.64
N ASN A 116 -2.02 12.12 -4.68
CA ASN A 116 -3.12 11.15 -4.81
C ASN A 116 -4.18 11.61 -5.83
N GLU A 117 -4.48 12.90 -5.90
CA GLU A 117 -5.36 13.46 -6.94
C GLU A 117 -4.81 13.20 -8.34
N MET A 118 -3.55 13.54 -8.57
CA MET A 118 -2.86 13.28 -9.85
C MET A 118 -2.83 11.79 -10.18
N TRP A 119 -2.55 10.94 -9.19
CA TRP A 119 -2.56 9.48 -9.38
C TRP A 119 -3.95 8.98 -9.81
N LEU A 120 -5.03 9.49 -9.20
CA LEU A 120 -6.41 9.12 -9.56
C LEU A 120 -6.77 9.55 -10.97
N GLU A 121 -6.36 10.75 -11.40
CA GLU A 121 -6.57 11.20 -12.77
C GLU A 121 -5.93 10.24 -13.78
N ASP A 122 -4.67 9.86 -13.55
CA ASP A 122 -3.95 8.93 -14.41
C ASP A 122 -4.52 7.52 -14.34
N TRP A 123 -4.99 7.09 -13.16
CA TRP A 123 -5.70 5.83 -13.00
C TRP A 123 -6.97 5.79 -13.84
N TYR A 124 -7.82 6.83 -13.79
CA TYR A 124 -9.08 6.88 -14.54
C TYR A 124 -8.89 7.05 -16.04
N LYS A 125 -7.78 7.64 -16.51
CA LYS A 125 -7.43 7.63 -17.94
C LYS A 125 -7.21 6.19 -18.42
N LYS A 126 -6.60 5.34 -17.60
CA LYS A 126 -6.32 3.93 -17.91
C LYS A 126 -7.52 3.00 -17.63
N HIS A 127 -8.34 3.36 -16.64
CA HIS A 127 -9.48 2.57 -16.16
C HIS A 127 -10.74 3.43 -16.06
N PRO A 128 -11.33 3.85 -17.19
CA PRO A 128 -12.44 4.81 -17.19
C PRO A 128 -13.68 4.31 -16.44
N MET A 129 -13.91 3.00 -16.40
CA MET A 129 -15.04 2.39 -15.68
C MET A 129 -14.95 2.54 -14.16
N ASP A 130 -13.76 2.78 -13.62
CA ASP A 130 -13.56 2.97 -12.18
C ASP A 130 -13.97 4.35 -11.69
N ARG A 131 -14.23 5.30 -12.61
CA ARG A 131 -14.66 6.65 -12.24
C ARG A 131 -16.04 6.66 -11.57
N SER A 132 -16.89 5.69 -11.90
CA SER A 132 -18.23 5.51 -11.33
C SER A 132 -18.29 4.60 -10.11
N LEU A 133 -17.18 3.93 -9.74
CA LEU A 133 -17.08 3.16 -8.49
C LEU A 133 -17.02 4.09 -7.28
#